data_AF-A0A7X3FKP9-F1
#
_entry.id   AF-A0A7X3FKP9-F1
#
_cell.length_a   1.000
_cell.length_b   1.000
_cell.length_c   1.000
_cell.angle_alpha   90.00
_cell.angle_beta   90.00
_cell.angle_gamma   90.00
#
_symmetry.space_group_name_H-M   'P 1'
#
loop_
_entity.id
_entity.type
_entity.pdbx_description
1 polymer ?
#
loop_
_entity_poly.entity_id
_entity_poly.type
_entity_poly.pdbx_seq_one_letter_code
_entity_poly.pdbx_strand_id
1 'polypeptide(L)'
;MDKQLQSVTDWLNENTNKAIRIKKEEQGDLDQVDLQLSQFEYREHQPDAIDDYTNGSALLLFGEGEVLNEGKKEALPENTFVIPLDGLNLAGVENEIVVLGTDRATYSLMLQ
;
A
#
# COMPACT_ATOMS: atom_id res chain seq x y z
N MET A 1 -15.74 9.65 0.95
CA MET A 1 -14.58 8.90 0.42
C MET A 1 -14.61 8.99 -1.09
N ASP A 2 -13.47 9.27 -1.72
CA ASP A 2 -13.38 9.34 -3.19
C ASP A 2 -13.82 8.00 -3.81
N LYS A 3 -14.57 8.05 -4.91
CA LYS A 3 -15.07 6.85 -5.61
C LYS A 3 -13.93 5.93 -6.04
N GLN A 4 -12.80 6.53 -6.38
CA GLN A 4 -11.59 5.82 -6.77
C GLN A 4 -10.97 5.04 -5.61
N LEU A 5 -10.86 5.66 -4.43
CA LEU A 5 -10.35 5.01 -3.23
C LEU A 5 -11.30 3.92 -2.73
N GLN A 6 -12.61 4.07 -2.93
CA GLN A 6 -13.60 3.05 -2.59
C GLN A 6 -13.32 1.73 -3.32
N SER A 7 -13.06 1.77 -4.63
CA SER A 7 -12.75 0.56 -5.42
C SER A 7 -11.47 -0.13 -4.95
N VAL A 8 -10.47 0.65 -4.50
CA VAL A 8 -9.25 0.13 -3.89
C VAL A 8 -9.56 -0.60 -2.59
N THR A 9 -10.33 0.02 -1.69
CA THR A 9 -10.67 -0.60 -0.40
C THR A 9 -11.59 -1.80 -0.55
N ASP A 10 -12.49 -1.80 -1.54
CA ASP A 10 -13.34 -2.95 -1.86
C ASP A 10 -12.48 -4.14 -2.31
N TRP A 11 -11.52 -3.90 -3.21
CA TRP A 11 -10.58 -4.93 -3.65
C TRP A 11 -9.73 -5.46 -2.49
N LEU A 12 -9.23 -4.59 -1.61
CA LEU A 12 -8.47 -5.02 -0.43
C LEU A 12 -9.34 -5.90 0.48
N ASN A 13 -10.60 -5.51 0.70
CA ASN A 13 -11.53 -6.28 1.52
C ASN A 13 -11.79 -7.68 0.92
N GLU A 14 -12.07 -7.75 -0.38
CA GLU A 14 -12.32 -9.01 -1.12
C GLU A 14 -11.09 -9.95 -1.18
N ASN A 15 -9.90 -9.38 -1.05
CA ASN A 15 -8.62 -10.10 -1.13
C ASN A 15 -7.92 -10.25 0.22
N THR A 16 -8.61 -9.95 1.32
CA THR A 16 -8.17 -10.30 2.67
C THR A 16 -7.95 -11.82 2.78
N ASN A 17 -6.90 -12.22 3.48
CA ASN A 17 -6.37 -13.59 3.62
C ASN A 17 -5.77 -14.19 2.34
N LYS A 18 -5.43 -13.36 1.33
CA LYS A 18 -4.71 -13.80 0.13
C LYS A 18 -3.28 -13.25 0.10
N ALA A 19 -2.41 -13.94 -0.62
CA ALA A 19 -1.08 -13.46 -0.93
C ALA A 19 -1.17 -12.41 -2.05
N ILE A 20 -0.63 -11.22 -1.79
CA ILE A 20 -0.52 -10.14 -2.76
C ILE A 20 0.93 -9.77 -2.95
N ARG A 21 1.25 -9.30 -4.15
CA ARG A 21 2.49 -8.62 -4.46
C ARG A 21 2.23 -7.13 -4.56
N ILE A 22 3.04 -6.36 -3.87
CA ILE A 22 3.05 -4.91 -3.86
C ILE A 22 4.32 -4.45 -4.54
N LYS A 23 4.20 -3.55 -5.52
CA LYS A 23 5.33 -2.85 -6.13
C LYS A 23 5.23 -1.38 -5.77
N LYS A 24 6.33 -0.78 -5.35
CA LYS A 24 6.47 0.66 -5.13
C LYS A 24 7.56 1.19 -6.04
N GLU A 25 7.19 2.12 -6.91
CA GLU A 25 8.12 2.81 -7.81
C GLU A 25 8.28 4.27 -7.38
N GLU A 26 9.50 4.68 -7.07
CA GLU A 26 9.86 6.04 -6.64
C GLU A 26 11.14 6.48 -7.34
N GLN A 27 11.06 7.50 -8.20
CA GLN A 27 12.23 8.08 -8.89
C GLN A 27 13.16 7.07 -9.61
N GLY A 28 12.58 5.99 -10.14
CA GLY A 28 13.30 4.93 -10.85
C GLY A 28 13.84 3.81 -9.95
N ASP A 29 13.63 3.89 -8.64
CA ASP A 29 13.80 2.79 -7.71
C ASP A 29 12.52 1.95 -7.63
N LEU A 30 12.67 0.63 -7.62
CA LEU A 30 11.56 -0.32 -7.61
C LEU A 30 11.70 -1.29 -6.43
N ASP A 31 10.89 -1.06 -5.42
CA ASP A 31 10.72 -1.95 -4.29
C ASP A 31 9.62 -2.98 -4.59
N GLN A 32 9.83 -4.23 -4.17
CA GLN A 32 8.80 -5.26 -4.22
C GLN A 32 8.58 -5.87 -2.83
N VAL A 33 7.32 -6.04 -2.46
CA VAL A 33 6.91 -6.70 -1.22
C VAL A 33 5.93 -7.81 -1.55
N ASP A 34 6.17 -9.00 -1.02
CA ASP A 34 5.23 -10.11 -1.05
C ASP A 34 4.56 -10.19 0.33
N LEU A 35 3.24 -10.03 0.40
CA LEU A 35 2.48 -9.88 1.64
C LEU A 35 1.32 -10.88 1.69
N GLN A 36 1.22 -11.63 2.79
CA GLN A 36 0.02 -12.37 3.14
C GLN A 36 -0.96 -11.43 3.84
N LEU A 37 -1.84 -10.76 3.07
CA LEU A 37 -2.73 -9.73 3.58
C LEU A 37 -3.70 -10.33 4.61
N SER A 38 -3.64 -9.88 5.86
CA SER A 38 -4.53 -10.34 6.93
C SER A 38 -5.63 -9.32 7.25
N GLN A 39 -5.34 -8.03 7.11
CA GLN A 39 -6.26 -6.93 7.34
C GLN A 39 -5.74 -5.68 6.63
N PHE A 40 -6.63 -4.70 6.38
CA PHE A 40 -6.22 -3.35 6.07
C PHE A 40 -6.94 -2.32 6.94
N GLU A 41 -6.36 -1.15 7.11
CA GLU A 41 -6.95 0.01 7.78
C GLU A 41 -6.72 1.26 6.94
N TYR A 42 -7.75 2.09 6.81
CA TYR A 42 -7.60 3.46 6.33
C TYR A 42 -7.44 4.38 7.54
N ARG A 43 -6.26 4.98 7.66
CA ARG A 43 -5.96 5.98 8.67
C ARG A 43 -6.25 7.36 8.09
N GLU A 44 -7.19 8.07 8.70
CA GLU A 44 -7.44 9.48 8.39
C GLU A 44 -6.31 10.36 8.93
N HIS A 45 -6.05 11.47 8.22
CA HIS A 45 -5.09 12.49 8.62
C HIS A 45 -5.34 12.93 10.08
N GLN A 46 -4.32 12.78 10.92
CA GLN A 46 -4.32 13.25 12.31
C GLN A 46 -3.49 14.55 12.41
N PRO A 47 -4.12 15.73 12.47
CA PRO A 47 -3.41 17.01 12.48
C PRO A 47 -2.55 17.26 13.74
N ASP A 48 -2.62 16.40 14.76
CA ASP A 48 -1.86 16.50 16.01
C ASP A 48 -0.74 15.43 16.15
N ALA A 49 -0.42 14.69 15.08
CA ALA A 49 0.67 13.71 15.10
C ALA A 49 2.03 14.44 15.10
N ILE A 50 2.84 14.19 16.12
CA ILE A 50 4.10 14.93 16.40
C ILE A 50 5.25 14.50 15.48
N ASP A 51 5.07 13.47 14.65
CA ASP A 51 6.12 12.93 13.79
C ASP A 51 5.77 13.10 12.30
N ASP A 52 6.70 13.67 11.53
CA ASP A 52 6.51 14.04 10.11
C ASP A 52 6.28 12.82 9.19
N TYR A 53 6.50 11.61 9.69
CA TYR A 53 6.18 10.34 9.02
C TYR A 53 4.72 9.91 9.16
N THR A 54 3.97 10.55 10.05
CA THR A 54 2.55 10.25 10.33
C THR A 54 1.60 11.39 9.94
N ASN A 55 2.14 12.46 9.35
CA ASN A 55 1.36 13.57 8.83
C ASN A 55 0.68 13.18 7.52
N GLY A 56 -0.56 12.69 7.63
CA GLY A 56 -1.41 12.48 6.47
C GLY A 56 -2.29 11.23 6.53
N SER A 57 -3.14 11.07 5.52
CA SER A 57 -3.95 9.86 5.36
C SER A 57 -3.11 8.71 4.79
N ALA A 58 -3.35 7.49 5.23
CA ALA A 58 -2.63 6.32 4.75
C ALA A 58 -3.49 5.06 4.69
N LEU A 59 -3.13 4.13 3.80
CA LEU A 59 -3.59 2.74 3.88
C LEU A 59 -2.51 1.91 4.57
N LEU A 60 -2.91 1.20 5.63
CA LEU A 60 -2.08 0.25 6.33
C LEU A 60 -2.52 -1.15 5.92
N LEU A 61 -1.59 -1.95 5.41
CA LEU A 61 -1.81 -3.32 5.00
C LEU A 61 -1.08 -4.23 5.97
N PHE A 62 -1.82 -4.95 6.80
CA PHE A 62 -1.29 -5.85 7.80
C PHE A 62 -1.13 -7.25 7.23
N GLY A 63 -0.06 -7.94 7.61
CA GLY A 63 0.22 -9.28 7.14
C GLY A 63 1.69 -9.68 7.31
N GLU A 64 1.94 -10.97 7.43
CA GLU A 64 3.32 -11.47 7.30
C GLU A 64 3.78 -11.24 5.87
N GLY A 65 4.98 -10.67 5.70
CA GLY A 65 5.49 -10.37 4.38
C GLY A 65 7.00 -10.37 4.30
N GLU A 66 7.50 -10.39 3.07
CA GLU A 66 8.91 -10.27 2.75
C GLU A 66 9.12 -9.08 1.81
N VAL A 67 10.09 -8.23 2.13
CA VAL A 67 10.58 -7.18 1.23
C VAL A 67 11.71 -7.78 0.40
N LEU A 68 11.61 -7.65 -0.92
CA LEU A 68 12.66 -7.99 -1.86
C LEU A 68 13.40 -6.70 -2.25
N ASN A 69 14.59 -6.51 -1.68
CA ASN A 69 15.47 -5.39 -1.98
C ASN A 69 16.83 -5.91 -2.47
N GLU A 70 17.26 -5.47 -3.65
CA GLU A 70 18.55 -5.85 -4.26
C GLU A 70 18.85 -7.37 -4.25
N GLY A 71 17.82 -8.20 -4.40
CA GLY A 71 17.93 -9.67 -4.41
C GLY A 71 18.00 -10.32 -3.02
N LYS A 72 17.89 -9.56 -1.94
CA LYS A 72 17.72 -10.07 -0.57
C LYS A 72 16.25 -10.01 -0.16
N LYS A 73 15.81 -11.07 0.50
CA LYS A 73 14.51 -11.15 1.16
C LYS A 73 14.68 -10.86 2.63
N GLU A 74 13.99 -9.86 3.12
CA GLU A 74 13.96 -9.49 4.53
C GLU A 74 12.52 -9.48 5.02
N ALA A 75 12.30 -9.83 6.29
CA ALA A 75 10.96 -9.81 6.86
C ALA A 75 10.43 -8.37 6.86
N LEU A 76 9.15 -8.22 6.50
CA LEU A 76 8.48 -6.92 6.54
C LEU A 76 8.43 -6.39 7.98
N PRO A 77 9.00 -5.21 8.26
CA PRO A 77 8.96 -4.63 9.59
C PRO A 77 7.52 -4.48 10.09
N GLU A 78 7.29 -4.80 11.36
CA GLU A 78 5.99 -4.73 12.03
C GLU A 78 4.85 -5.50 11.33
N ASN A 79 5.16 -6.38 10.38
CA ASN A 79 4.18 -7.06 9.53
C ASN A 79 3.16 -6.09 8.93
N THR A 80 3.61 -4.89 8.56
CA THR A 80 2.74 -3.82 8.08
C THR A 80 3.40 -3.09 6.91
N PHE A 81 2.70 -3.01 5.79
CA PHE A 81 3.08 -2.16 4.67
C PHE A 81 2.22 -0.90 4.68
N VAL A 82 2.84 0.27 4.56
CA VAL A 82 2.14 1.57 4.62
C VAL A 82 2.17 2.22 3.25
N ILE A 83 1.01 2.62 2.76
CA ILE A 83 0.84 3.43 1.55
C ILE A 83 0.37 4.82 1.99
N PRO A 84 1.26 5.83 2.01
CA PRO A 84 0.86 7.23 2.19
C PRO A 84 -0.10 7.63 1.06
N LEU A 85 -1.12 8.41 1.39
CA LEU A 85 -2.11 8.92 0.42
C LEU A 85 -2.05 10.44 0.24
N ASP A 86 -1.10 11.13 0.88
CA ASP A 86 -0.88 12.55 0.63
C ASP A 86 -0.45 12.78 -0.82
N GLY A 87 -1.09 13.75 -1.47
CA GLY A 87 -0.89 13.99 -2.90
C GLY A 87 -1.46 12.88 -3.80
N LEU A 88 -2.44 12.09 -3.33
CA LEU A 88 -3.12 11.09 -4.15
C LEU A 88 -3.68 11.74 -5.42
N ASN A 89 -3.18 11.32 -6.57
CA ASN A 89 -3.55 11.81 -7.89
C ASN A 89 -4.13 10.70 -8.79
N LEU A 90 -3.97 9.44 -8.39
CA LEU A 90 -4.50 8.27 -9.05
C LEU A 90 -4.90 7.21 -8.01
N ALA A 91 -6.10 6.68 -8.13
CA ALA A 91 -6.54 5.51 -7.38
C ALA A 91 -7.53 4.70 -8.23
N GLY A 92 -7.39 3.39 -8.24
CA GLY A 92 -8.34 2.54 -8.94
C GLY A 92 -7.89 1.11 -9.08
N VAL A 93 -8.73 0.33 -9.75
CA VAL A 93 -8.48 -1.07 -10.08
C VAL A 93 -8.64 -1.23 -11.59
N GLU A 94 -7.59 -1.70 -12.25
CA GLU A 94 -7.56 -1.96 -13.68
C GLU A 94 -7.01 -3.37 -13.94
N ASN A 95 -7.74 -4.21 -14.68
CA ASN A 95 -7.32 -5.58 -15.00
C ASN A 95 -6.88 -6.39 -13.77
N GLU A 96 -7.65 -6.32 -12.67
CA GLU A 96 -7.36 -6.96 -11.38
C GLU A 96 -6.11 -6.45 -10.65
N ILE A 97 -5.51 -5.35 -11.13
CA ILE A 97 -4.38 -4.67 -10.51
C ILE A 97 -4.88 -3.38 -9.87
N VAL A 98 -4.63 -3.22 -8.58
CA VAL A 98 -4.82 -1.94 -7.90
C VAL A 98 -3.68 -1.02 -8.27
N VAL A 99 -3.99 0.23 -8.63
CA VAL A 99 -2.98 1.27 -8.86
C VAL A 99 -3.29 2.48 -7.98
N LEU A 100 -2.30 2.93 -7.22
CA LEU A 100 -2.34 4.13 -6.39
C LEU A 100 -1.14 5.01 -6.76
N GLY A 101 -1.38 6.24 -7.18
CA GLY A 101 -0.34 7.22 -7.49
C GLY A 101 -0.42 8.40 -6.53
N THR A 102 0.71 8.72 -5.90
CA THR A 102 0.87 9.94 -5.09
C THR A 102 1.93 10.85 -5.71
N ASP A 103 2.16 12.00 -5.08
CA ASP A 103 3.23 12.91 -5.48
C ASP A 103 4.63 12.28 -5.35
N ARG A 104 4.77 11.24 -4.52
CA ARG A 104 6.06 10.59 -4.24
C ARG A 104 6.29 9.32 -5.04
N ALA A 105 5.28 8.45 -5.12
CA ALA A 105 5.46 7.10 -5.64
C ALA A 105 4.19 6.56 -6.30
N THR A 106 4.39 5.56 -7.16
CA THR A 106 3.30 4.73 -7.68
C THR A 106 3.34 3.36 -7.02
N TYR A 107 2.19 2.90 -6.54
CA TYR A 107 1.99 1.61 -5.93
C TYR A 107 1.11 0.75 -6.85
N SER A 108 1.52 -0.49 -7.07
CA SER A 108 0.71 -1.49 -7.78
C SER A 108 0.54 -2.73 -6.92
N LEU A 109 -0.69 -3.16 -6.70
CA LEU A 109 -1.00 -4.37 -5.93
C LEU A 109 -1.69 -5.37 -6.85
N MET A 110 -1.27 -6.63 -6.76
CA MET A 110 -1.78 -7.73 -7.58
C MET A 110 -1.78 -9.02 -6.78
N LEU A 111 -2.71 -9.93 -7.07
CA LEU A 111 -2.70 -11.28 -6.52
C LEU A 111 -1.49 -12.07 -7.04
N GLN A 112 -1.01 -13.00 -6.22
CA GLN A 112 0.04 -13.96 -6.59
C GLN A 112 -0.53 -15.25 -7.20
#